data_AF-A0A7W0KAB2-F1
#
_entry.id   AF-A0A7W0KAB2-F1
#
_cell.length_a   1.000
_cell.length_b   1.000
_cell.length_c   1.000
_cell.angle_alpha   90.00
_cell.angle_beta   90.00
_cell.angle_gamma   90.00
#
_symmetry.space_group_name_H-M   'P 1'
#
loop_
_entity.id
_entity.type
_entity.pdbx_description
1 polymer ?
#
loop_
_entity_poly.entity_id
_entity_poly.type
_entity_poly.pdbx_seq_one_letter_code
_entity_poly.pdbx_strand_id
1 'polypeptide(L)'
;VGSWLLDLTAAALDADATLAQFAGRVGDSGEGRWTAHTALDAAVPVPVLAAALFSRFSSRGEDDFANRLLSAMRAQFGGHKEPS
;
A
#
# COMPACT_ATOMS: atom_id res chain seq x y z
N VAL A 1 4.41 14.96 -12.58
CA VAL A 1 4.67 13.55 -12.93
C VAL A 1 3.33 12.92 -13.24
N GLY A 2 3.11 12.42 -14.47
CA GLY A 2 1.90 11.67 -14.80
C GLY A 2 2.10 10.20 -14.39
N SER A 3 1.14 9.62 -13.67
CA SER A 3 1.19 8.23 -13.23
C SER A 3 -0.22 7.72 -13.02
N TRP A 4 -0.51 6.54 -13.56
CA TRP A 4 -1.83 5.93 -13.42
C TRP A 4 -2.23 5.69 -11.96
N LEU A 5 -1.28 5.29 -11.11
CA LEU A 5 -1.55 5.16 -9.66
C LEU A 5 -1.90 6.49 -8.99
N LEU A 6 -1.34 7.61 -9.47
CA LEU A 6 -1.71 8.93 -8.98
C LEU A 6 -3.12 9.31 -9.43
N ASP A 7 -3.51 8.95 -10.65
CA ASP A 7 -4.87 9.19 -11.16
C ASP A 7 -5.91 8.40 -10.35
N LEU A 8 -5.63 7.13 -10.03
CA LEU A 8 -6.49 6.31 -9.16
C LEU A 8 -6.58 6.90 -7.74
N THR A 9 -5.46 7.40 -7.21
CA THR A 9 -5.41 8.03 -5.89
C THR A 9 -6.23 9.32 -5.86
N ALA A 10 -6.12 10.15 -6.90
CA ALA A 10 -6.91 11.36 -7.05
C ALA A 10 -8.41 11.04 -7.14
N ALA A 11 -8.79 10.03 -7.93
CA ALA A 11 -10.18 9.59 -8.03
C ALA A 11 -10.73 9.06 -6.70
N ALA A 12 -9.92 8.36 -5.90
CA ALA A 12 -10.32 7.90 -4.57
C ALA A 12 -10.61 9.08 -3.62
N LEU A 13 -9.72 10.07 -3.60
CA LEU A 13 -9.85 11.26 -2.75
C LEU A 13 -10.98 12.20 -3.20
N ASP A 14 -11.26 12.28 -4.50
CA ASP A 14 -12.39 13.03 -5.06
C ASP A 14 -13.73 12.40 -4.64
N ALA A 15 -13.81 11.06 -4.62
CA ALA A 15 -15.00 10.34 -4.19
C ALA A 15 -15.26 10.44 -2.67
N ASP A 16 -14.21 10.32 -1.85
CA ASP A 16 -14.27 10.51 -0.40
C ASP A 16 -12.91 10.95 0.15
N ALA A 17 -12.77 12.23 0.49
CA ALA A 17 -11.53 12.80 1.00
C ALA A 17 -11.11 12.22 2.37
N THR A 18 -12.04 11.61 3.12
CA THR A 18 -11.78 11.00 4.43
C THR A 18 -11.44 9.52 4.34
N LEU A 19 -11.71 8.90 3.19
CA LEU A 19 -11.49 7.48 2.92
C LEU A 19 -12.13 6.57 3.98
N ALA A 20 -13.30 6.96 4.50
CA ALA A 20 -13.96 6.34 5.64
C ALA A 20 -14.37 4.87 5.39
N GLN A 21 -14.53 4.50 4.12
CA GLN A 21 -14.82 3.11 3.70
C GLN A 21 -13.61 2.17 3.73
N PHE A 22 -12.40 2.69 3.91
CA PHE A 22 -11.17 1.90 3.95
C PHE A 22 -10.67 1.75 5.39
N ALA A 23 -10.14 0.57 5.72
CA ALA A 23 -9.44 0.36 6.97
C ALA A 23 -7.98 0.82 6.87
N GLY A 24 -7.43 1.34 7.97
CA GLY A 24 -6.01 1.65 8.11
C GLY A 24 -5.10 0.41 8.20
N ARG A 25 -5.63 -0.78 7.89
CA ARG A 25 -4.90 -2.04 7.82
C ARG A 25 -4.82 -2.49 6.37
N VAL A 26 -3.60 -2.59 5.86
CA VAL A 26 -3.35 -3.03 4.49
C VAL A 26 -2.90 -4.49 4.52
N GLY A 27 -3.61 -5.34 3.79
CA GLY A 27 -3.29 -6.74 3.61
C GLY A 27 -1.99 -6.94 2.84
N ASP A 28 -1.26 -7.98 3.22
CA ASP A 28 -0.07 -8.43 2.52
C ASP A 28 -0.41 -9.68 1.69
N SER A 29 -0.44 -9.51 0.36
CA SER A 29 -0.62 -10.61 -0.59
C SER A 29 0.64 -11.48 -0.76
N GLY A 30 1.79 -11.04 -0.21
CA GLY A 30 3.02 -11.81 -0.09
C GLY A 30 4.08 -11.49 -1.15
N GLU A 31 3.74 -10.81 -2.24
CA GLU A 31 4.68 -10.50 -3.33
C GLU A 31 5.77 -9.52 -2.89
N GLY A 32 5.44 -8.60 -1.96
CA GLY A 32 6.43 -7.70 -1.36
C GLY A 32 7.47 -8.47 -0.54
N ARG A 33 7.04 -9.46 0.25
CA ARG A 33 7.94 -10.37 0.98
C ARG A 33 8.78 -11.20 0.03
N TRP A 34 8.17 -11.77 -1.02
CA TRP A 34 8.90 -12.53 -2.03
C TRP A 34 10.01 -11.68 -2.67
N THR A 35 9.69 -10.43 -3.04
CA THR A 35 10.67 -9.48 -3.60
C THR A 35 11.82 -9.19 -2.64
N ALA A 36 11.54 -9.00 -1.34
CA ALA A 36 12.58 -8.78 -0.34
C ALA A 36 13.48 -10.02 -0.16
N HIS A 37 12.90 -11.22 -0.16
CA HIS A 37 13.67 -12.47 -0.13
C HIS A 37 14.57 -12.62 -1.35
N THR A 38 14.06 -12.38 -2.56
CA THR A 38 14.86 -12.42 -3.78
C THR A 38 16.03 -11.44 -3.75
N ALA A 39 15.83 -10.24 -3.19
CA ALA A 39 16.91 -9.27 -3.04
C ALA A 39 18.01 -9.75 -2.07
N LEU A 40 17.64 -10.44 -1.00
CA LEU A 40 18.60 -11.07 -0.08
C LEU A 40 19.39 -12.20 -0.76
N ASP A 41 18.70 -13.09 -1.46
CA ASP A 41 19.33 -14.21 -2.19
C ASP A 41 20.31 -13.70 -3.27
N ALA A 42 19.96 -12.59 -3.93
CA ALA A 42 20.79 -11.95 -4.94
C ALA A 42 21.86 -11.00 -4.39
N ALA A 43 21.90 -10.76 -3.07
CA ALA A 43 22.74 -9.75 -2.41
C ALA A 43 22.61 -8.34 -3.03
N VAL A 44 21.39 -7.95 -3.44
CA VAL A 44 21.09 -6.65 -4.07
C VAL A 44 20.45 -5.71 -3.04
N PRO A 45 20.97 -4.48 -2.85
CA PRO A 45 20.36 -3.52 -1.93
C PRO A 45 19.04 -2.96 -2.48
N VAL A 46 17.95 -3.13 -1.71
CA VAL A 46 16.60 -2.62 -2.04
C VAL A 46 15.97 -1.77 -0.93
N PRO A 47 16.68 -0.76 -0.38
CA PRO A 47 16.26 -0.07 0.84
C PRO A 47 14.85 0.54 0.77
N VAL A 48 14.47 1.11 -0.39
CA VAL A 48 13.14 1.72 -0.58
C VAL A 48 12.03 0.67 -0.61
N LEU A 49 12.26 -0.47 -1.28
CA LEU A 49 11.26 -1.55 -1.33
C LEU A 49 11.11 -2.22 0.03
N ALA A 50 12.21 -2.42 0.76
CA ALA A 50 12.19 -2.96 2.12
C ALA A 50 11.43 -2.02 3.09
N ALA A 51 11.71 -0.72 3.03
CA ALA A 51 10.99 0.27 3.84
C ALA A 51 9.48 0.27 3.50
N ALA A 52 9.11 0.23 2.21
CA ALA A 52 7.72 0.19 1.77
C ALA A 52 6.99 -1.12 2.15
N LEU A 53 7.71 -2.24 2.25
CA LEU A 53 7.16 -3.49 2.78
C LEU A 53 6.92 -3.37 4.29
N PHE A 54 7.91 -2.88 5.04
CA PHE A 54 7.81 -2.79 6.50
C PHE A 54 6.83 -1.73 6.99
N SER A 55 6.58 -0.67 6.22
CA SER A 55 5.55 0.32 6.57
C SER A 55 4.14 -0.29 6.63
N ARG A 56 3.89 -1.37 5.89
CA ARG A 56 2.64 -2.13 5.97
C ARG A 56 2.50 -2.88 7.29
N PHE A 57 3.62 -3.28 7.88
CA PHE A 57 3.65 -3.96 9.19
C PHE A 57 3.56 -2.99 10.36
N SER A 58 3.95 -1.72 10.18
CA SER A 58 3.89 -0.68 11.22
C SER A 58 2.49 -0.11 11.46
N SER A 59 1.44 -0.70 10.89
CA SER A 59 0.03 -0.36 11.16
C SER A 59 -0.36 -0.66 12.62
N ARG A 60 -0.06 0.28 13.54
CA ARG A 60 -0.52 0.32 14.94
C ARG A 60 -1.13 1.67 15.34
N GLY A 61 -1.82 2.35 14.42
CA GLY A 61 -2.65 3.53 14.72
C GLY A 61 -2.05 4.90 14.39
N GLU A 62 -0.75 5.01 14.10
CA GLU A 62 -0.08 6.30 13.79
C GLU A 62 -0.20 6.73 12.31
N ASP A 63 -0.44 5.79 11.39
CA ASP A 63 -0.50 6.04 9.93
C ASP A 63 -1.87 5.74 9.30
N ASP A 64 -2.96 5.88 10.07
CA ASP A 64 -4.32 5.44 9.66
C ASP A 64 -4.74 6.04 8.31
N PHE A 65 -4.57 7.34 8.09
CA PHE A 65 -4.92 7.98 6.81
C PHE A 65 -4.07 7.48 5.64
N ALA A 66 -2.74 7.39 5.82
CA ALA A 66 -1.84 6.92 4.77
C ALA A 66 -2.15 5.45 4.39
N ASN A 67 -2.48 4.63 5.38
CA ASN A 67 -2.88 3.25 5.14
C ASN A 67 -4.25 3.15 4.45
N ARG A 68 -5.22 4.00 4.81
CA ARG A 68 -6.49 4.10 4.08
C ARG A 68 -6.30 4.51 2.62
N LEU A 69 -5.39 5.44 2.35
CA LEU A 69 -5.03 5.86 1.00
C LEU A 69 -4.41 4.71 0.21
N LEU A 70 -3.50 3.95 0.83
CA LEU A 70 -2.90 2.77 0.22
C LEU A 70 -3.94 1.66 -0.04
N SER A 71 -4.85 1.43 0.90
CA SER A 71 -6.00 0.52 0.75
C SER A 71 -6.89 0.93 -0.42
N ALA A 72 -7.22 2.22 -0.54
CA ALA A 72 -8.03 2.75 -1.63
C ALA A 72 -7.36 2.56 -3.00
N MET A 73 -6.06 2.85 -3.07
CA MET A 73 -5.28 2.65 -4.29
C MET A 73 -5.27 1.18 -4.71
N ARG A 74 -5.11 0.24 -3.78
CA ARG A 74 -5.13 -1.21 -4.04
C ARG A 74 -6.53 -1.74 -4.38
N ALA A 75 -7.59 -1.14 -3.85
CA ALA A 75 -8.94 -1.50 -4.24
C ALA A 75 -9.19 -1.13 -5.72
N GLN A 76 -8.74 0.05 -6.14
CA GLN A 76 -8.85 0.45 -7.55
C GLN A 76 -7.85 -0.28 -8.45
N PHE A 77 -6.62 -0.49 -7.97
CA PHE A 77 -5.56 -1.20 -8.67
C PHE A 77 -5.60 -2.69 -8.33
N GLY A 78 -6.21 -3.50 -9.19
CA GLY A 78 -6.23 -4.95 -9.03
C GLY A 78 -7.37 -5.50 -8.17
N GLY A 79 -8.27 -4.66 -7.65
CA GLY A 79 -9.52 -5.11 -7.03
C GLY A 79 -9.35 -5.72 -5.63
N HIS A 80 -8.32 -5.32 -4.89
CA HIS A 80 -8.05 -5.89 -3.57
C HIS A 80 -9.14 -5.51 -2.56
N LYS A 81 -9.70 -6.53 -1.87
CA LYS A 81 -10.61 -6.34 -0.75
C LYS A 81 -9.81 -6.37 0.55
N GLU A 82 -9.70 -5.23 1.20
CA GLU A 82 -8.99 -5.15 2.47
C GLU A 82 -9.88 -5.65 3.62
N PRO A 83 -9.31 -6.35 4.62
CA PRO A 83 -10.08 -6.84 5.75
C PRO A 83 -10.64 -5.68 6.58
N SER A 84 -11.92 -5.75 6.91
CA SER A 84 -12.61 -4.86 7.85
C SER A 84 -12.09 -5.02 9.27
#